data_AF-A0A7C8ZJH2-F1
#
_entry.id   AF-A0A7C8ZJH2-F1
#
_cell.length_a   1.000
_cell.length_b   1.000
_cell.length_c   1.000
_cell.angle_alpha   90.00
_cell.angle_beta   90.00
_cell.angle_gamma   90.00
#
_symmetry.space_group_name_H-M   'P 1'
#
loop_
_entity.id
_entity.type
_entity.pdbx_description
1 polymer ?
#
loop_
_entity_poly.entity_id
_entity_poly.type
_entity_poly.pdbx_seq_one_letter_code
_entity_poly.pdbx_strand_id
1 'polypeptide(L)'
;SEKMLIQMVETELEKRKAEGVYKGQFKGQSHFFGYEGRCGLPTNFDASYCYALGYTAGALLHSGKTGLISSVGNLAAPVEDWTASGTALTALMDVERRHGKFKPVIKKAMVELEGAPFKKFASMRDEWALKNRYISPGPIQFVGPTANAVNHTLHLELGAQV
;
A
#
# COMPACT_ATOMS: atom_id res chain seq x y z
N SER A 1 -0.55 -18.93 3.00
CA SER A 1 0.73 -18.94 2.24
C SER A 1 1.93 -18.75 3.15
N GLU A 2 1.77 -18.10 4.30
CA GLU A 2 2.72 -17.96 5.41
C GLU A 2 3.00 -19.28 6.17
N LYS A 3 1.97 -20.11 6.42
CA LYS A 3 2.15 -21.43 7.05
C LYS A 3 3.05 -22.35 6.23
N MET A 4 2.94 -22.28 4.90
CA MET A 4 3.81 -23.02 3.99
C MET A 4 5.27 -22.58 4.13
N LEU A 5 5.53 -21.27 4.21
CA LEU A 5 6.88 -20.75 4.42
C LEU A 5 7.45 -21.21 5.77
N ILE A 6 6.65 -21.18 6.84
CA ILE A 6 7.04 -21.69 8.16
C ILE A 6 7.44 -23.16 8.08
N GLN A 7 6.61 -24.01 7.46
CA GLN A 7 6.89 -25.44 7.29
C GLN A 7 8.17 -25.72 6.50
N MET A 8 8.41 -24.94 5.43
CA MET A 8 9.63 -25.05 4.63
C MET A 8 10.89 -24.69 5.44
N VAL A 9 10.81 -23.61 6.25
CA VAL A 9 11.91 -23.20 7.13
C VAL A 9 12.13 -24.23 8.25
N GLU A 10 11.07 -24.75 8.85
CA GLU A 10 11.15 -25.82 9.87
C GLU A 10 11.87 -27.04 9.32
N THR A 11 11.46 -27.52 8.14
CA THR A 11 12.09 -28.68 7.47
C THR A 11 13.58 -28.46 7.22
N GLU A 12 13.95 -27.28 6.71
CA GLU A 12 15.35 -26.94 6.43
C GLU A 12 16.18 -26.81 7.73
N LEU A 13 15.63 -26.21 8.79
CA LEU A 13 16.32 -26.07 10.07
C LEU A 13 16.46 -27.39 10.83
N GLU A 14 15.49 -28.30 10.70
CA GLU A 14 15.58 -29.67 11.23
C GLU A 14 16.71 -30.46 10.57
N LYS A 15 16.81 -30.37 9.23
CA LYS A 15 17.93 -30.96 8.48
C LYS A 15 19.28 -30.42 8.98
N ARG A 16 19.42 -29.09 9.09
CA ARG A 16 20.63 -28.45 9.61
C ARG A 16 20.94 -28.81 11.07
N LYS A 17 19.92 -29.10 11.85
CA LYS A 17 20.08 -29.59 13.23
C LYS A 17 20.62 -31.02 13.26
N ALA A 18 20.13 -31.89 12.37
CA ALA A 18 20.64 -33.24 12.21
C ALA A 18 22.11 -33.27 11.74
N GLU A 19 22.50 -32.31 10.89
CA GLU A 19 23.89 -32.10 10.45
C GLU A 19 24.79 -31.42 11.52
N GLY A 20 24.21 -30.97 12.64
CA GLY A 20 24.94 -30.30 13.71
C GLY A 20 25.33 -28.84 13.45
N VAL A 21 24.91 -28.25 12.32
CA VAL A 21 25.25 -26.87 11.92
C VAL A 21 24.25 -25.83 12.43
N TYR A 22 23.10 -26.25 12.96
CA TYR A 22 22.13 -25.38 13.62
C TYR A 22 21.85 -25.84 15.06
N LYS A 23 22.16 -24.98 16.03
CA LYS A 23 21.97 -25.25 17.47
C LYS A 23 20.76 -24.51 18.09
N GLY A 24 20.06 -23.71 17.29
CA GLY A 24 18.95 -22.90 17.75
C GLY A 24 17.63 -23.66 17.89
N GLN A 25 16.62 -22.96 18.38
CA GLN A 25 15.24 -23.41 18.38
C GLN A 25 14.41 -22.44 17.54
N PHE A 26 13.70 -22.96 16.54
CA PHE A 26 12.75 -22.18 15.75
C PHE A 26 11.33 -22.52 16.19
N LYS A 27 10.48 -21.50 16.36
CA LYS A 27 9.05 -21.63 16.65
C LYS A 27 8.31 -20.59 15.80
N GLY A 28 7.79 -21.03 14.66
CA GLY A 28 7.02 -20.15 13.78
C GLY A 28 5.67 -19.78 14.39
N GLN A 29 5.26 -18.52 14.24
CA GLN A 29 3.91 -18.06 14.57
C GLN A 29 3.31 -17.36 13.35
N SER A 30 2.23 -17.92 12.82
CA SER A 30 1.51 -17.32 11.70
C SER A 30 0.49 -16.30 12.21
N HIS A 31 0.48 -15.13 11.58
CA HIS A 31 -0.56 -14.12 11.75
C HIS A 31 -1.13 -13.78 10.39
N PHE A 32 -2.44 -13.52 10.32
CA PHE A 32 -3.11 -13.10 9.08
C PHE A 32 -4.00 -11.91 9.39
N PHE A 33 -3.48 -10.72 9.12
CA PHE A 33 -4.19 -9.47 9.31
C PHE A 33 -4.80 -9.00 7.99
N GLY A 34 -6.10 -8.71 7.97
CA GLY A 34 -6.79 -8.31 6.75
C GLY A 34 -8.20 -7.78 6.97
N TYR A 35 -9.12 -8.58 7.50
CA TYR A 35 -10.54 -8.20 7.63
C TYR A 35 -10.74 -7.03 8.60
N GLU A 36 -10.03 -7.06 9.72
CA GLU A 36 -10.05 -6.05 10.77
C GLU A 36 -9.61 -4.66 10.29
N GLY A 37 -8.79 -4.60 9.23
CA GLY A 37 -8.32 -3.33 8.67
C GLY A 37 -9.29 -2.70 7.65
N ARG A 38 -10.33 -3.40 7.19
CA ARG A 38 -11.20 -2.94 6.09
C ARG A 38 -12.41 -2.11 6.55
N CYS A 39 -12.80 -2.24 7.80
CA CYS A 39 -13.97 -1.56 8.37
C CYS A 39 -13.60 -0.71 9.60
N GLY A 40 -12.34 -0.28 9.69
CA GLY A 40 -11.89 0.66 10.73
C GLY A 40 -12.32 2.10 10.42
N LEU A 41 -12.16 2.99 11.41
CA LEU A 41 -12.32 4.41 11.18
C LEU A 41 -11.26 4.91 10.16
N PRO A 42 -11.65 5.67 9.12
CA PRO A 42 -10.70 6.19 8.15
C PRO A 42 -9.77 7.20 8.81
N THR A 43 -8.51 7.26 8.38
CA THR A 43 -7.58 8.33 8.80
C THR A 43 -8.12 9.71 8.41
N ASN A 44 -7.61 10.80 9.00
CA ASN A 44 -7.99 12.15 8.55
C ASN A 44 -7.68 12.36 7.06
N PHE A 45 -6.59 11.76 6.56
CA PHE A 45 -6.25 11.73 5.14
C PHE A 45 -7.34 11.05 4.32
N ASP A 46 -7.71 9.80 4.65
CA ASP A 46 -8.71 9.05 3.90
C ASP A 46 -10.09 9.71 3.97
N ALA A 47 -10.46 10.28 5.13
CA ALA A 47 -11.72 10.99 5.31
C ALA A 47 -11.80 12.21 4.37
N SER A 48 -10.75 13.04 4.36
CA SER A 48 -10.66 14.22 3.49
C SER A 48 -10.61 13.83 2.02
N TYR A 49 -9.81 12.82 1.67
CA TYR A 49 -9.64 12.33 0.30
C TYR A 49 -10.95 11.75 -0.26
N CYS A 50 -11.63 10.89 0.51
CA CYS A 50 -12.92 10.32 0.08
C CYS A 50 -14.00 11.40 -0.06
N TYR A 51 -14.03 12.38 0.85
CA TYR A 51 -14.96 13.50 0.75
C TYR A 51 -14.71 14.33 -0.51
N ALA A 52 -13.45 14.69 -0.77
CA ALA A 52 -13.05 15.44 -1.96
C ALA A 52 -13.38 14.69 -3.26
N LEU A 53 -13.15 13.37 -3.31
CA LEU A 53 -13.53 12.52 -4.44
C LEU A 53 -15.04 12.52 -4.71
N GLY A 54 -15.86 12.39 -3.66
CA GLY A 54 -17.31 12.41 -3.77
C GLY A 54 -17.83 13.76 -4.24
N TYR A 55 -17.31 14.85 -3.68
CA TYR A 55 -17.67 16.22 -4.08
C TYR A 55 -17.28 16.49 -5.54
N THR A 56 -16.07 16.09 -5.93
CA THR A 56 -15.57 16.21 -7.30
C THR A 56 -16.43 15.44 -8.29
N ALA A 57 -16.88 14.22 -7.94
CA ALA A 57 -17.78 13.44 -8.77
C ALA A 57 -19.13 14.17 -8.98
N GLY A 58 -19.67 14.78 -7.93
CA GLY A 58 -20.88 15.61 -8.01
C GLY A 58 -20.70 16.82 -8.94
N ALA A 59 -19.56 17.53 -8.83
CA ALA A 59 -19.24 18.66 -9.70
C ALA A 59 -19.08 18.24 -11.17
N LEU A 60 -18.40 17.11 -11.44
CA LEU A 60 -18.26 16.55 -12.79
C LEU A 60 -19.64 16.21 -13.39
N LEU A 61 -20.51 15.57 -12.62
CA LEU A 61 -21.87 15.24 -13.04
C LEU A 61 -22.69 16.51 -13.32
N HIS A 62 -22.63 17.50 -12.43
CA HIS A 62 -23.31 18.78 -12.59
C HIS A 62 -22.88 19.51 -13.88
N SER A 63 -21.60 19.40 -14.24
CA SER A 63 -21.06 19.94 -15.50
C SER A 63 -21.30 19.06 -16.74
N GLY A 64 -22.13 18.02 -16.63
CA GLY A 64 -22.54 17.16 -17.74
C GLY A 64 -21.46 16.20 -18.25
N LYS A 65 -20.43 15.90 -17.43
CA LYS A 65 -19.35 14.98 -17.82
C LYS A 65 -19.71 13.53 -17.53
N THR A 66 -19.22 12.61 -18.37
CA THR A 66 -19.41 11.16 -18.22
C THR A 66 -18.15 10.39 -18.61
N GLY A 67 -18.04 9.12 -18.20
CA GLY A 67 -16.89 8.27 -18.51
C GLY A 67 -15.59 8.68 -17.81
N LEU A 68 -15.68 9.48 -16.74
CA LEU A 68 -14.55 9.96 -15.95
C LEU A 68 -14.51 9.28 -14.57
N ILE A 69 -13.30 9.05 -14.07
CA ILE A 69 -13.03 8.71 -12.67
C ILE A 69 -12.69 10.01 -11.94
N SER A 70 -13.44 10.31 -10.86
CA SER A 70 -13.11 11.42 -9.96
C SER A 70 -11.69 11.24 -9.43
N SER A 71 -10.88 12.30 -9.54
CA SER A 71 -9.45 12.26 -9.24
C SER A 71 -9.08 13.47 -8.39
N VAL A 72 -8.24 13.26 -7.37
CA VAL A 72 -7.65 14.33 -6.57
C VAL A 72 -6.13 14.20 -6.60
N GLY A 73 -5.43 15.27 -6.96
CA GLY A 73 -3.98 15.34 -7.05
C GLY A 73 -3.36 16.22 -5.97
N ASN A 74 -2.03 16.24 -5.93
CA ASN A 74 -1.23 16.98 -4.94
C ASN A 74 -1.41 16.50 -3.49
N LEU A 75 -1.58 15.19 -3.30
CA LEU A 75 -2.01 14.58 -2.03
C LEU A 75 -0.97 14.64 -0.88
N ALA A 76 0.26 15.06 -1.15
CA ALA A 76 1.25 15.33 -0.09
C ALA A 76 1.20 16.77 0.45
N ALA A 77 0.51 17.67 -0.25
CA ALA A 77 0.30 19.04 0.21
C ALA A 77 -0.86 19.12 1.22
N PRO A 78 -0.99 20.25 1.95
CA PRO A 78 -2.20 20.55 2.71
C PRO A 78 -3.48 20.39 1.88
N VAL A 79 -4.60 20.06 2.51
CA VAL A 79 -5.86 19.70 1.83
C VAL A 79 -6.38 20.86 0.97
N GLU A 80 -6.15 22.08 1.42
CA GLU A 80 -6.48 23.33 0.71
C GLU A 80 -5.76 23.48 -0.65
N ASP A 81 -4.62 22.82 -0.83
CA ASP A 81 -3.80 22.86 -2.04
C ASP A 81 -4.05 21.65 -2.96
N TRP A 82 -5.01 20.79 -2.63
CA TRP A 82 -5.38 19.65 -3.46
C TRP A 82 -6.08 20.08 -4.74
N THR A 83 -5.83 19.34 -5.82
CA THR A 83 -6.42 19.61 -7.13
C THR A 83 -7.49 18.59 -7.45
N ALA A 84 -8.70 19.04 -7.79
CA ALA A 84 -9.83 18.18 -8.13
C ALA A 84 -10.04 18.12 -9.66
N SER A 85 -10.14 16.91 -10.22
CA SER A 85 -10.32 16.71 -11.67
C SER A 85 -11.04 15.40 -12.00
N GLY A 86 -11.25 15.13 -13.28
CA GLY A 86 -11.75 13.85 -13.78
C GLY A 86 -10.75 13.22 -14.76
N THR A 87 -10.37 11.97 -14.51
CA THR A 87 -9.49 11.18 -15.41
C THR A 87 -10.35 10.32 -16.31
N ALA A 88 -10.09 10.32 -17.63
CA ALA A 88 -10.83 9.47 -18.56
C ALA A 88 -10.63 7.99 -18.24
N LEU A 89 -11.72 7.25 -18.01
CA LEU A 89 -11.68 5.83 -17.66
C LEU A 89 -10.90 5.02 -18.69
N THR A 90 -11.09 5.31 -19.98
CA THR A 90 -10.44 4.63 -21.10
C THR A 90 -8.93 4.81 -21.12
N ALA A 91 -8.39 5.89 -20.54
CA ALA A 91 -6.96 6.11 -20.46
C ALA A 91 -6.25 5.12 -19.50
N LEU A 92 -7.01 4.44 -18.64
CA LEU A 92 -6.51 3.44 -17.70
C LEU A 92 -6.79 2.00 -18.15
N MET A 93 -7.45 1.82 -19.30
CA MET A 93 -7.86 0.50 -19.79
C MET A 93 -6.79 -0.13 -20.68
N ASP A 94 -6.67 -1.44 -20.57
CA ASP A 94 -5.87 -2.32 -21.40
C ASP A 94 -6.73 -3.53 -21.83
N VAL A 95 -6.27 -4.32 -22.80
CA VAL A 95 -6.98 -5.51 -23.29
C VAL A 95 -6.33 -6.78 -22.73
N GLU A 96 -7.02 -7.45 -21.81
CA GLU A 96 -6.58 -8.73 -21.24
C GLU A 96 -7.46 -9.90 -21.72
N ARG A 97 -6.86 -11.08 -21.88
CA ARG A 97 -7.60 -12.33 -22.16
C ARG A 97 -8.05 -12.98 -20.85
N ARG A 98 -9.35 -13.01 -20.59
CA ARG A 98 -9.96 -13.65 -19.40
C ARG A 98 -10.98 -14.69 -19.83
N HIS A 99 -10.85 -15.91 -19.31
CA HIS A 99 -11.69 -17.06 -19.69
C HIS A 99 -11.80 -17.24 -21.21
N GLY A 100 -10.67 -17.13 -21.91
CA GLY A 100 -10.58 -17.32 -23.36
C GLY A 100 -11.00 -16.12 -24.22
N LYS A 101 -11.64 -15.08 -23.67
CA LYS A 101 -12.11 -13.89 -24.40
C LYS A 101 -11.28 -12.65 -24.06
N PHE A 102 -11.07 -11.78 -25.05
CA PHE A 102 -10.47 -10.46 -24.83
C PHE A 102 -11.49 -9.52 -24.19
N LYS A 103 -11.11 -8.85 -23.10
CA LYS A 103 -11.96 -7.92 -22.36
C LYS A 103 -11.16 -6.66 -22.02
N PRO A 104 -11.76 -5.46 -22.17
CA PRO A 104 -11.14 -4.23 -21.69
C PRO A 104 -11.18 -4.22 -20.16
N VAL A 105 -10.05 -3.99 -19.52
CA VAL A 105 -9.89 -4.00 -18.06
C VAL A 105 -8.91 -2.92 -17.62
N ILE A 106 -9.04 -2.45 -16.38
CA ILE A 106 -8.00 -1.61 -15.79
C ILE A 106 -6.88 -2.52 -15.28
N LYS A 107 -5.66 -2.28 -15.77
CA LYS A 107 -4.48 -3.04 -15.36
C LYS A 107 -4.18 -2.72 -13.88
N LYS A 108 -3.89 -3.76 -13.10
CA LYS A 108 -3.44 -3.57 -11.71
C LYS A 108 -2.06 -2.91 -11.72
N ALA A 109 -1.93 -1.76 -11.06
CA ALA A 109 -0.62 -1.18 -10.76
C ALA A 109 0.07 -2.06 -9.72
N MET A 110 1.25 -2.57 -10.05
CA MET A 110 2.07 -3.37 -9.15
C MET A 110 3.14 -2.49 -8.52
N VAL A 111 3.96 -3.05 -7.62
CA VAL A 111 5.10 -2.32 -7.06
C VAL A 111 6.16 -2.12 -8.14
N GLU A 112 6.55 -0.86 -8.35
CA GLU A 112 7.62 -0.51 -9.27
C GLU A 112 8.98 -0.67 -8.60
N LEU A 113 9.73 -1.69 -9.02
CA LEU A 113 11.02 -2.06 -8.40
C LEU A 113 12.09 -0.97 -8.56
N GLU A 114 11.95 -0.12 -9.58
CA GLU A 114 12.82 1.03 -9.79
C GLU A 114 12.31 2.31 -9.13
N GLY A 115 11.13 2.27 -8.50
CA GLY A 115 10.51 3.39 -7.80
C GLY A 115 11.16 3.70 -6.45
N ALA A 116 11.01 4.95 -6.01
CA ALA A 116 11.59 5.42 -4.74
C ALA A 116 11.18 4.58 -3.51
N PRO A 117 9.91 4.14 -3.35
CA PRO A 117 9.53 3.29 -2.22
C PRO A 117 10.29 1.98 -2.14
N PHE A 118 10.39 1.24 -3.25
CA PHE A 118 11.10 -0.04 -3.27
C PHE A 118 12.61 0.14 -3.12
N LYS A 119 13.20 1.14 -3.78
CA LYS A 119 14.63 1.46 -3.63
C LYS A 119 14.98 1.80 -2.18
N LYS A 120 14.12 2.54 -1.47
CA LYS A 120 14.30 2.83 -0.05
C LYS A 120 14.30 1.54 0.77
N PHE A 121 13.34 0.65 0.58
CA PHE A 121 13.33 -0.68 1.23
C PHE A 121 14.61 -1.48 0.91
N ALA A 122 14.97 -1.59 -0.37
CA ALA A 122 16.14 -2.33 -0.82
C ALA A 122 17.45 -1.82 -0.21
N SER A 123 17.58 -0.50 -0.01
CA SER A 123 18.77 0.11 0.60
C SER A 123 18.96 -0.23 2.09
N MET A 124 17.91 -0.68 2.79
CA MET A 124 17.96 -0.90 4.24
C MET A 124 17.75 -2.38 4.63
N ARG A 125 17.17 -3.21 3.76
CA ARG A 125 16.74 -4.58 4.10
C ARG A 125 17.86 -5.48 4.63
N ASP A 126 19.11 -5.30 4.16
CA ASP A 126 20.24 -6.13 4.60
C ASP A 126 20.65 -5.79 6.05
N GLU A 127 20.62 -4.52 6.43
CA GLU A 127 20.81 -4.12 7.84
C GLU A 127 19.64 -4.62 8.69
N TRP A 128 18.41 -4.43 8.23
CA TRP A 128 17.20 -4.83 8.97
C TRP A 128 17.09 -6.34 9.15
N ALA A 129 17.66 -7.14 8.25
CA ALA A 129 17.71 -8.59 8.37
C ALA A 129 18.60 -9.07 9.53
N LEU A 130 19.63 -8.29 9.89
CA LEU A 130 20.65 -8.70 10.87
C LEU A 130 20.56 -7.94 12.19
N LYS A 131 20.05 -6.71 12.20
CA LYS A 131 19.98 -5.84 13.38
C LYS A 131 18.54 -5.60 13.81
N ASN A 132 18.35 -5.48 15.13
CA ASN A 132 17.08 -5.11 15.73
C ASN A 132 16.78 -3.62 15.49
N ARG A 133 16.12 -3.31 14.37
CA ARG A 133 15.70 -1.94 13.95
C ARG A 133 14.18 -1.81 13.88
N TYR A 134 13.47 -2.38 14.84
CA TYR A 134 12.01 -2.34 14.87
C TYR A 134 11.48 -0.92 15.09
N ILE A 135 10.41 -0.59 14.38
CA ILE A 135 9.62 0.63 14.58
C ILE A 135 8.27 0.19 15.14
N SER A 136 7.83 0.85 16.22
CA SER A 136 6.55 0.57 16.87
C SER A 136 5.58 1.72 16.61
N PRO A 137 4.84 1.72 15.48
CA PRO A 137 3.85 2.76 15.24
C PRO A 137 2.73 2.68 16.28
N GLY A 138 2.24 3.83 16.71
CA GLY A 138 1.08 3.93 17.58
C GLY A 138 -0.25 3.72 16.83
N PRO A 139 -1.38 3.70 17.54
CA PRO A 139 -2.70 3.72 16.93
C PRO A 139 -2.92 5.00 16.11
N ILE A 140 -3.84 4.95 15.13
CA ILE A 140 -4.29 6.13 14.38
C ILE A 140 -4.75 7.20 15.37
N GLN A 141 -4.22 8.41 15.21
CA GLN A 141 -4.65 9.58 15.96
C GLN A 141 -5.55 10.45 15.07
N PHE A 142 -6.58 11.05 15.65
CA PHE A 142 -7.49 11.97 14.95
C PHE A 142 -7.27 13.44 15.34
N VAL A 143 -6.52 13.65 16.42
CA VAL A 143 -6.14 14.96 16.96
C VAL A 143 -4.66 14.98 17.30
N GLY A 144 -4.07 16.16 17.24
CA GLY A 144 -2.66 16.36 17.57
C GLY A 144 -1.70 16.25 16.37
N PRO A 145 -0.39 16.34 16.62
CA PRO A 145 0.61 16.56 15.57
C PRO A 145 0.71 15.46 14.51
N THR A 146 0.34 14.22 14.84
CA THR A 146 0.45 13.07 13.95
C THR A 146 -0.85 12.69 13.26
N ALA A 147 -1.95 13.42 13.51
CA ALA A 147 -3.28 13.05 13.04
C ALA A 147 -3.45 13.09 11.51
N ASN A 148 -2.63 13.92 10.85
CA ASN A 148 -2.66 14.11 9.39
C ASN A 148 -1.45 13.45 8.68
N ALA A 149 -0.77 12.51 9.35
CA ALA A 149 0.33 11.78 8.73
C ALA A 149 -0.17 10.97 7.52
N VAL A 150 0.57 11.00 6.42
CA VAL A 150 0.30 10.18 5.23
C VAL A 150 1.29 9.02 5.14
N ASN A 151 0.96 8.01 4.32
CA ASN A 151 1.80 6.82 4.24
C ASN A 151 3.17 7.11 3.57
N HIS A 152 4.20 6.35 3.94
CA HIS A 152 5.56 6.53 3.42
C HIS A 152 5.66 6.36 1.90
N THR A 153 4.83 5.50 1.29
CA THR A 153 4.83 5.29 -0.16
C THR A 153 4.49 6.58 -0.89
N LEU A 154 3.41 7.26 -0.50
CA LEU A 154 2.97 8.52 -1.09
C LEU A 154 4.01 9.62 -0.91
N HIS A 155 4.61 9.74 0.28
CA HIS A 155 5.69 10.71 0.53
C HIS A 155 6.88 10.48 -0.41
N LEU A 156 7.34 9.23 -0.53
CA LEU A 156 8.49 8.88 -1.36
C LEU A 156 8.22 9.04 -2.85
N GLU A 157 7.01 8.72 -3.32
CA GLU A 157 6.61 8.90 -4.71
C GLU A 157 6.52 10.37 -5.12
N LEU A 158 6.04 11.23 -4.21
CA LEU A 158 5.90 12.67 -4.46
C LEU A 158 7.16 13.47 -4.14
N GLY A 159 8.25 12.82 -3.72
CA GLY A 159 9.50 13.50 -3.37
C GLY A 159 9.39 14.43 -2.15
N ALA A 160 8.32 14.31 -1.37
CA ALA A 160 8.16 15.01 -0.11
C ALA A 160 9.17 14.40 0.90
N GLN A 161 10.04 15.24 1.48
CA GLN A 161 11.01 14.77 2.46
C GLN A 161 10.27 14.15 3.66
N VAL A 162 10.68 12.93 4.05
CA VAL A 162 10.25 12.24 5.28
C VAL A 162 11.17 12.63 6.42
#